data_AF-A0A517SWT5-F1
#
_entry.id   AF-A0A517SWT5-F1
#
_cell.length_a   1.000
_cell.length_b   1.000
_cell.length_c   1.000
_cell.angle_alpha   90.00
_cell.angle_beta   90.00
_cell.angle_gamma   90.00
#
_symmetry.space_group_name_H-M   'P 1'
#
loop_
_entity.id
_entity.type
_entity.pdbx_description
1 polymer ?
#
loop_
_entity_poly.entity_id
_entity_poly.type
_entity_poly.pdbx_seq_one_letter_code
_entity_poly.pdbx_strand_id
1 'polypeptide(L)'
;MVSTPKQMKTLRPSVKVPEDFVAAGCETCGLLQHCGGMRNERALLTCVDQFCCGSGDCDNVCPDHPDYAKRVREIGGFGRHRIGPMQQNDARLPTYVPLVHHGYRRQSNLHAEAVAMCPYNFLKQKGKRYVSNVQDQDSLRDKFKIAADAKLILCGTAKDKPLEAYWTHRRVEQTMDLIAAINPDLYIAPNFSMFLDVPRHDNLFNIKRQLLCLSELSAAGVSVVPHISATMPHDWDNWRAFLHEHIDIQHIAFNFQTGYSDRGEAKLALNRLVRLQQALGRSLSLIMIGGSQFLEIAMLNFGRLTVVDSTPFMKTQHRQRLVMNGSKRHWVKSPTQRGTPIDDLLQHNVGSYSTQIAHRVGELFN
;
A
#
# COMPACT_ATOMS: atom_id res chain seq x y z
N MET A 1 -6.67 22.83 -11.01
CA MET A 1 -5.73 23.53 -10.12
C MET A 1 -5.11 22.49 -9.20
N VAL A 2 -3.78 22.41 -9.19
CA VAL A 2 -3.04 21.45 -8.36
C VAL A 2 -3.22 21.86 -6.91
N SER A 3 -3.99 21.09 -6.14
CA SER A 3 -4.04 21.25 -4.69
C SER A 3 -2.65 20.96 -4.15
N THR A 4 -1.99 22.01 -3.67
CA THR A 4 -0.86 21.92 -2.76
C THR A 4 -1.21 20.95 -1.62
N PRO A 5 -0.24 20.17 -1.10
CA PRO A 5 -0.48 19.33 0.06
C PRO A 5 -0.77 20.25 1.25
N LYS A 6 -2.07 20.54 1.49
CA LYS A 6 -2.52 21.17 2.73
C LYS A 6 -2.03 20.28 3.86
N GLN A 7 -1.37 20.93 4.81
CA GLN A 7 -0.68 20.33 5.91
C GLN A 7 -1.57 19.32 6.63
N MET A 8 -1.18 18.04 6.60
CA MET A 8 -1.76 16.97 7.44
C MET A 8 -1.68 17.25 8.96
N LYS A 9 -1.06 18.36 9.38
CA LYS A 9 -0.80 18.68 10.79
C LYS A 9 -2.04 19.10 11.58
N THR A 10 -3.16 19.48 10.94
CA THR A 10 -4.32 20.06 11.64
C THR A 10 -5.59 19.18 11.62
N LEU A 11 -5.55 17.99 11.02
CA LEU A 11 -6.74 17.14 10.83
C LEU A 11 -6.66 15.76 11.46
N ARG A 12 -5.48 15.32 11.92
CA ARG A 12 -5.45 14.24 12.92
C ARG A 12 -5.98 14.82 14.22
N PRO A 13 -6.83 14.11 14.98
CA PRO A 13 -7.31 14.60 16.27
C PRO A 13 -6.12 15.11 17.06
N SER A 14 -6.09 16.42 17.31
CA SER A 14 -5.23 17.01 18.33
C SER A 14 -5.44 16.16 19.58
N VAL A 15 -4.33 15.68 20.12
CA VAL A 15 -4.24 14.77 21.27
C VAL A 15 -4.93 15.39 22.49
N LYS A 16 -6.27 15.33 22.58
CA LYS A 16 -7.10 15.71 23.75
C LYS A 16 -8.50 15.07 23.77
N VAL A 17 -8.84 14.18 22.84
CA VAL A 17 -10.15 13.53 22.80
C VAL A 17 -10.00 12.09 23.35
N PRO A 18 -10.73 11.68 24.42
CA PRO A 18 -10.66 10.33 25.00
C PRO A 18 -10.85 9.20 23.97
N GLU A 19 -10.29 8.00 24.23
CA GLU A 19 -10.35 6.87 23.28
C GLU A 19 -11.76 6.38 22.96
N ASP A 20 -12.64 6.49 23.95
CA ASP A 20 -14.05 6.14 23.98
C ASP A 20 -14.99 7.28 23.53
N PHE A 21 -14.47 8.50 23.36
CA PHE A 21 -15.30 9.62 22.95
C PHE A 21 -15.75 9.47 21.50
N VAL A 22 -17.05 9.65 21.26
CA VAL A 22 -17.66 9.77 19.94
C VAL A 22 -18.48 11.06 19.90
N ALA A 23 -18.40 11.82 18.81
CA ALA A 23 -19.24 12.99 18.62
C ALA A 23 -20.73 12.60 18.70
N ALA A 24 -21.51 13.29 19.54
CA ALA A 24 -22.94 13.08 19.76
C ALA A 24 -23.75 13.08 18.46
N GLY A 25 -23.37 13.92 17.48
CA GLY A 25 -24.00 13.90 16.15
C GLY A 25 -23.92 12.54 15.45
N CYS A 26 -22.93 11.71 15.78
CA CYS A 26 -22.76 10.37 15.20
C CYS A 26 -23.61 9.29 15.88
N GLU A 27 -24.19 9.52 17.06
CA GLU A 27 -24.90 8.49 17.83
C GLU A 27 -26.14 7.94 17.10
N THR A 28 -26.81 8.79 16.33
CA THR A 28 -27.98 8.42 15.53
C THR A 28 -27.63 8.05 14.09
N CYS A 29 -26.34 8.10 13.71
CA CYS A 29 -25.91 7.81 12.36
C CYS A 29 -25.92 6.31 12.09
N GLY A 30 -26.62 5.88 11.03
CA GLY A 30 -26.68 4.47 10.63
C GLY A 30 -25.34 3.83 10.26
N LEU A 31 -24.28 4.62 10.07
CA LEU A 31 -22.92 4.13 9.82
C LEU A 31 -22.05 4.02 11.07
N LEU A 32 -22.54 4.37 12.26
CA LEU A 32 -21.77 4.35 13.49
C LEU A 32 -21.10 2.99 13.73
N GLN A 33 -21.83 1.89 13.51
CA GLN A 33 -21.31 0.53 13.66
C GLN A 33 -20.17 0.19 12.68
N HIS A 34 -20.10 0.89 11.54
CA HIS A 34 -19.08 0.67 10.51
C HIS A 34 -17.86 1.60 10.68
N CYS A 35 -18.08 2.86 11.06
CA CYS A 35 -17.02 3.87 11.10
C CYS A 35 -16.50 4.21 12.50
N GLY A 36 -17.22 3.84 13.56
CA GLY A 36 -16.94 4.19 14.95
C GLY A 36 -17.20 5.65 15.32
N GLY A 37 -17.77 6.44 14.40
CA GLY A 37 -18.04 7.86 14.59
C GLY A 37 -16.79 8.76 14.52
N MET A 38 -17.01 10.07 14.64
CA MET A 38 -15.93 11.06 14.63
C MET A 38 -15.37 11.29 16.03
N ARG A 39 -14.05 11.38 16.12
CA ARG A 39 -13.32 11.77 17.34
C ARG A 39 -12.69 13.14 17.15
N ASN A 40 -13.44 14.19 17.42
CA ASN A 40 -12.93 15.55 17.34
C ASN A 40 -13.57 16.46 18.38
N GLU A 41 -12.99 17.65 18.54
CA GLU A 41 -13.41 18.66 19.52
C GLU A 41 -14.81 19.23 19.22
N ARG A 42 -15.36 19.00 18.02
CA ARG A 42 -16.69 19.45 17.60
C ARG A 42 -17.74 18.37 17.88
N ALA A 43 -17.96 18.12 19.17
CA ALA A 43 -18.79 17.03 19.70
C ALA A 43 -20.20 16.93 19.10
N LEU A 44 -20.81 18.04 18.69
CA LEU A 44 -22.19 18.06 18.20
C LEU A 44 -22.33 17.77 16.69
N LEU A 45 -21.22 17.74 15.94
CA LEU A 45 -21.24 17.70 14.48
C LEU A 45 -20.83 16.32 13.95
N THR A 46 -21.53 15.83 12.92
CA THR A 46 -21.17 14.63 12.17
C THR A 46 -19.98 14.87 11.23
N CYS A 47 -19.47 13.80 10.62
CA CYS A 47 -18.49 13.95 9.53
C CYS A 47 -19.06 14.68 8.30
N VAL A 48 -20.38 14.63 8.09
CA VAL A 48 -21.04 15.31 6.96
C VAL A 48 -21.10 16.80 7.26
N ASP A 49 -21.53 17.19 8.46
CA ASP A 49 -21.58 18.60 8.87
C ASP A 49 -20.22 19.29 8.82
N GLN A 50 -19.16 18.54 9.07
CA GLN A 50 -17.79 19.08 9.15
C GLN A 50 -17.05 19.10 7.81
N PHE A 51 -17.28 18.12 6.94
CA PHE A 51 -16.43 17.88 5.76
C PHE A 51 -17.20 17.74 4.45
N CYS A 52 -18.53 17.74 4.47
CA CYS A 52 -19.30 17.79 3.23
C CYS A 52 -19.35 19.23 2.69
N CYS A 53 -19.21 19.39 1.38
CA CYS A 53 -19.33 20.71 0.74
C CYS A 53 -20.80 21.15 0.53
N GLY A 54 -21.78 20.25 0.73
CA GLY A 54 -23.22 20.52 0.56
C GLY A 54 -23.70 20.72 -0.88
N SER A 55 -22.82 21.08 -1.82
CA SER A 55 -23.18 21.35 -3.21
C SER A 55 -23.25 20.11 -4.10
N GLY A 56 -22.62 19.00 -3.70
CA GLY A 56 -22.45 17.83 -4.56
C GLY A 56 -21.38 17.98 -5.65
N ASP A 57 -20.83 19.18 -5.86
CA ASP A 57 -19.77 19.50 -6.84
C ASP A 57 -18.36 19.12 -6.32
N CYS A 58 -18.23 17.97 -5.66
CA CYS A 58 -16.96 17.48 -5.14
C CYS A 58 -16.73 16.02 -5.55
N ASP A 59 -15.50 15.51 -5.38
CA ASP A 59 -15.21 14.10 -5.68
C ASP A 59 -15.51 13.17 -4.50
N ASN A 60 -15.79 13.70 -3.31
CA ASN A 60 -15.99 12.93 -2.08
C ASN A 60 -17.19 11.98 -2.19
N VAL A 61 -17.10 10.79 -1.59
CA VAL A 61 -18.29 9.96 -1.35
C VAL A 61 -19.01 10.49 -0.12
N CYS A 62 -20.11 11.23 -0.33
CA CYS A 62 -20.94 11.79 0.74
C CYS A 62 -22.43 11.79 0.36
N PRO A 63 -23.37 11.82 1.33
CA PRO A 63 -24.81 11.79 1.05
C PRO A 63 -25.32 12.87 0.09
N ASP A 64 -24.72 14.05 0.08
CA ASP A 64 -25.13 15.16 -0.78
C ASP A 64 -24.62 15.04 -2.23
N HIS A 65 -23.72 14.08 -2.50
CA HIS A 65 -23.22 13.85 -3.85
C HIS A 65 -24.27 13.10 -4.70
N PRO A 66 -24.59 13.54 -5.94
CA PRO A 66 -25.62 12.90 -6.77
C PRO A 66 -25.41 11.39 -7.01
N ASP A 67 -24.16 10.97 -7.23
CA ASP A 67 -23.80 9.56 -7.38
C ASP A 67 -23.67 8.75 -6.08
N TYR A 68 -23.94 9.30 -4.89
CA TYR A 68 -23.70 8.63 -3.61
C TYR A 68 -24.33 7.24 -3.54
N ALA A 69 -25.63 7.15 -3.82
CA ALA A 69 -26.35 5.88 -3.78
C ALA A 69 -25.80 4.86 -4.81
N LYS A 70 -25.32 5.34 -5.97
CA LYS A 70 -24.69 4.50 -6.99
C LYS A 70 -23.33 3.97 -6.50
N ARG A 71 -22.49 4.82 -5.91
CA ARG A 71 -21.19 4.44 -5.34
C ARG A 71 -21.35 3.43 -4.20
N VAL A 72 -22.29 3.65 -3.28
CA VAL A 72 -22.57 2.69 -2.20
C VAL A 72 -23.06 1.35 -2.74
N ARG A 73 -23.98 1.35 -3.72
CA ARG A 73 -24.43 0.10 -4.38
C ARG A 73 -23.29 -0.63 -5.10
N GLU A 74 -22.36 0.11 -5.70
CA GLU A 74 -21.21 -0.45 -6.43
C GLU A 74 -20.34 -1.34 -5.52
N ILE A 75 -20.08 -0.88 -4.29
CA ILE A 75 -19.33 -1.64 -3.28
C ILE A 75 -20.21 -2.60 -2.45
N GLY A 76 -21.53 -2.56 -2.66
CA GLY A 76 -22.54 -3.35 -1.94
C GLY A 76 -22.98 -2.77 -0.58
N GLY A 77 -22.38 -1.67 -0.15
CA GLY A 77 -22.48 -1.12 1.21
C GLY A 77 -21.14 -1.14 1.94
N PHE A 78 -21.08 -0.53 3.12
CA PHE A 78 -19.83 -0.37 3.87
C PHE A 78 -19.43 -1.57 4.75
N GLY A 79 -20.36 -2.50 5.00
CA GLY A 79 -20.08 -3.73 5.73
C GLY A 79 -19.19 -4.72 4.95
N ARG A 80 -18.94 -5.90 5.53
CA ARG A 80 -18.04 -6.92 4.95
C ARG A 80 -18.71 -7.92 4.00
N HIS A 81 -20.01 -7.79 3.72
CA HIS A 81 -20.71 -8.61 2.73
C HIS A 81 -19.99 -8.56 1.36
N ARG A 82 -20.04 -9.63 0.55
CA ARG A 82 -19.32 -9.75 -0.74
C ARG A 82 -17.78 -9.69 -0.67
N ILE A 83 -17.17 -9.70 0.51
CA ILE A 83 -15.75 -10.04 0.64
C ILE A 83 -15.68 -11.57 0.78
N GLY A 84 -15.13 -12.23 -0.23
CA GLY A 84 -14.88 -13.66 -0.22
C GLY A 84 -13.64 -14.04 0.60
N PRO A 85 -13.35 -15.34 0.72
CA PRO A 85 -12.12 -15.81 1.33
C PRO A 85 -10.90 -15.23 0.59
N MET A 86 -9.83 -15.01 1.34
CA MET A 86 -8.55 -14.57 0.80
C MET A 86 -7.49 -15.63 1.06
N GLN A 87 -6.71 -15.94 0.03
CA GLN A 87 -5.61 -16.88 0.07
C GLN A 87 -4.29 -16.13 0.01
N GLN A 88 -3.33 -16.61 0.78
CA GLN A 88 -1.97 -16.09 0.77
C GLN A 88 -1.01 -17.26 0.92
N ASN A 89 -0.10 -17.37 -0.04
CA ASN A 89 0.97 -18.36 -0.01
C ASN A 89 1.95 -18.01 1.11
N ASP A 90 2.52 -19.04 1.76
CA ASP A 90 3.66 -18.85 2.67
C ASP A 90 4.90 -18.46 1.87
N ALA A 91 5.04 -17.16 1.59
CA ALA A 91 6.18 -16.60 0.92
C ALA A 91 7.17 -16.06 1.98
N ARG A 92 8.34 -16.69 2.10
CA ARG A 92 9.46 -16.07 2.84
C ARG A 92 10.04 -14.95 2.00
N LEU A 93 10.09 -13.73 2.53
CA LEU A 93 10.65 -12.57 1.83
C LEU A 93 11.98 -12.16 2.47
N PRO A 94 12.93 -11.64 1.68
CA PRO A 94 14.12 -11.00 2.23
C PRO A 94 13.73 -9.72 2.98
N THR A 95 14.63 -9.22 3.83
CA THR A 95 14.39 -7.97 4.57
C THR A 95 14.31 -6.74 3.66
N TYR A 96 14.86 -6.83 2.44
CA TYR A 96 14.75 -5.79 1.43
C TYR A 96 14.35 -6.37 0.07
N VAL A 97 13.38 -5.72 -0.57
CA VAL A 97 12.94 -6.01 -1.94
C VAL A 97 13.00 -4.72 -2.77
N PRO A 98 13.80 -4.66 -3.85
CA PRO A 98 13.79 -3.50 -4.75
C PRO A 98 12.48 -3.38 -5.51
N LEU A 99 11.90 -2.18 -5.55
CA LEU A 99 10.79 -1.82 -6.43
C LEU A 99 11.32 -1.25 -7.75
N VAL A 100 11.08 -1.96 -8.85
CA VAL A 100 11.58 -1.65 -10.19
C VAL A 100 10.43 -1.13 -11.06
N HIS A 101 10.66 -0.04 -11.79
CA HIS A 101 9.62 0.55 -12.64
C HIS A 101 9.66 0.09 -14.10
N HIS A 102 10.83 -0.29 -14.63
CA HIS A 102 10.98 -0.76 -16.02
C HIS A 102 12.34 -1.43 -16.29
N GLY A 103 12.45 -2.15 -17.40
CA GLY A 103 13.70 -2.70 -17.96
C GLY A 103 14.58 -1.72 -18.74
N TYR A 104 14.15 -0.46 -18.97
CA TYR A 104 14.90 0.45 -19.85
C TYR A 104 16.34 0.72 -19.40
N ARG A 105 17.22 0.90 -20.40
CA ARG A 105 18.67 1.13 -20.26
C ARG A 105 19.42 -0.03 -19.60
N ARG A 106 18.81 -1.21 -19.53
CA ARG A 106 19.41 -2.45 -19.04
C ARG A 106 19.48 -3.48 -20.15
N GLN A 107 20.53 -4.28 -20.14
CA GLN A 107 20.74 -5.40 -21.05
C GLN A 107 20.69 -6.75 -20.31
N SER A 108 21.07 -6.76 -19.03
CA SER A 108 21.19 -7.94 -18.20
C SER A 108 20.07 -7.99 -17.16
N ASN A 109 19.83 -9.19 -16.65
CA ASN A 109 18.84 -9.40 -15.61
C ASN A 109 19.35 -8.90 -14.25
N LEU A 110 18.44 -8.30 -13.46
CA LEU A 110 18.69 -7.97 -12.07
C LEU A 110 18.60 -9.24 -11.23
N HIS A 111 19.67 -9.57 -10.52
CA HIS A 111 19.73 -10.69 -9.60
C HIS A 111 19.43 -10.21 -8.18
N ALA A 112 18.32 -10.68 -7.61
CA ALA A 112 17.89 -10.45 -6.24
C ALA A 112 16.93 -11.57 -5.82
N GLU A 113 16.83 -11.88 -4.53
CA GLU A 113 15.94 -12.96 -4.05
C GLU A 113 14.46 -12.69 -4.38
N ALA A 114 14.06 -11.42 -4.36
CA ALA A 114 12.72 -10.99 -4.76
C ALA A 114 12.79 -9.61 -5.40
N VAL A 115 11.86 -9.31 -6.31
CA VAL A 115 11.73 -8.00 -6.95
C VAL A 115 10.27 -7.59 -6.99
N ALA A 116 10.00 -6.35 -6.58
CA ALA A 116 8.67 -5.76 -6.65
C ALA A 116 8.51 -4.92 -7.93
N MET A 117 7.29 -4.87 -8.46
CA MET A 117 6.91 -3.98 -9.56
C MET A 117 5.45 -3.59 -9.50
N CYS A 118 5.11 -2.45 -10.11
CA CYS A 118 3.74 -1.96 -10.14
C CYS A 118 2.97 -2.56 -11.34
N PRO A 119 1.78 -3.16 -11.15
CA PRO A 119 1.05 -3.82 -12.24
C PRO A 119 0.66 -2.85 -13.37
N TYR A 120 0.43 -1.57 -13.07
CA TYR A 120 0.10 -0.54 -14.07
C TYR A 120 1.26 -0.21 -15.05
N ASN A 121 2.45 -0.77 -14.82
CA ASN A 121 3.56 -0.66 -15.76
C ASN A 121 3.40 -1.60 -16.97
N PHE A 122 2.69 -2.72 -16.81
CA PHE A 122 2.44 -3.68 -17.89
C PHE A 122 0.95 -3.81 -18.27
N LEU A 123 0.03 -3.53 -17.33
CA LEU A 123 -1.39 -3.33 -17.64
C LEU A 123 -1.63 -1.95 -18.23
N LYS A 124 -2.22 -1.89 -19.42
CA LYS A 124 -2.57 -0.67 -20.12
C LYS A 124 -4.07 -0.63 -20.40
N GLN A 125 -4.69 0.48 -20.03
CA GLN A 125 -6.08 0.73 -20.37
C GLN A 125 -6.20 1.08 -21.86
N LYS A 126 -7.07 0.36 -22.57
CA LYS A 126 -7.50 0.66 -23.94
C LYS A 126 -9.03 0.80 -23.94
N GLY A 127 -9.52 2.04 -24.00
CA GLY A 127 -10.94 2.32 -23.82
C GLY A 127 -11.42 1.89 -22.43
N LYS A 128 -12.41 1.00 -22.38
CA LYS A 128 -12.98 0.44 -21.13
C LYS A 128 -12.34 -0.87 -20.69
N ARG A 129 -11.34 -1.38 -21.42
CA ARG A 129 -10.70 -2.68 -21.15
C ARG A 129 -9.23 -2.49 -20.74
N TYR A 130 -8.72 -3.44 -19.98
CA TYR A 130 -7.28 -3.58 -19.79
C TYR A 130 -6.71 -4.56 -20.81
N VAL A 131 -5.51 -4.24 -21.31
CA VAL A 131 -4.65 -5.18 -22.03
C VAL A 131 -3.34 -5.27 -21.29
N SER A 132 -2.76 -6.47 -21.27
CA SER A 132 -1.39 -6.65 -20.80
C SER A 132 -0.43 -6.66 -21.99
N ASN A 133 0.76 -6.09 -21.80
CA ASN A 133 1.86 -6.23 -22.76
C ASN A 133 2.87 -7.32 -22.36
N VAL A 134 2.45 -8.19 -21.45
CA VAL A 134 3.10 -9.44 -21.00
C VAL A 134 1.99 -10.47 -20.81
N GLN A 135 2.28 -11.74 -21.06
CA GLN A 135 1.27 -12.81 -21.04
C GLN A 135 1.38 -13.68 -19.79
N ASP A 136 2.57 -13.77 -19.23
CA ASP A 136 2.95 -14.74 -18.22
C ASP A 136 4.13 -14.24 -17.38
N GLN A 137 4.61 -15.10 -16.50
CA GLN A 137 5.74 -14.82 -15.62
C GLN A 137 7.03 -14.52 -16.41
N ASP A 138 7.33 -15.31 -17.43
CA ASP A 138 8.59 -15.20 -18.19
C ASP A 138 8.65 -13.92 -19.02
N SER A 139 7.56 -13.58 -19.73
CA SER A 139 7.47 -12.32 -20.47
C SER A 139 7.51 -11.09 -19.56
N LEU A 140 7.03 -11.19 -18.30
CA LEU A 140 7.22 -10.15 -17.30
C LEU A 140 8.70 -10.02 -16.92
N ARG A 141 9.37 -11.13 -16.62
CA ARG A 141 10.81 -11.15 -16.28
C ARG A 141 11.64 -10.56 -17.41
N ASP A 142 11.37 -10.92 -18.66
CA ASP A 142 12.06 -10.40 -19.83
C ASP A 142 11.87 -8.89 -19.99
N LYS A 143 10.63 -8.42 -19.85
CA LYS A 143 10.28 -7.00 -19.94
C LYS A 143 10.98 -6.16 -18.87
N PHE A 144 11.03 -6.67 -17.64
CA PHE A 144 11.62 -5.99 -16.49
C PHE A 144 13.07 -6.36 -16.25
N LYS A 145 13.68 -7.21 -17.08
CA LYS A 145 15.05 -7.70 -16.93
C LYS A 145 15.30 -8.21 -15.52
N ILE A 146 14.57 -9.25 -15.12
CA ILE A 146 14.62 -9.87 -13.78
C ILE A 146 15.11 -11.31 -13.92
N ALA A 147 15.96 -11.76 -13.00
CA ALA A 147 16.45 -13.14 -13.01
C ALA A 147 15.31 -14.16 -12.80
N ALA A 148 15.46 -15.38 -13.33
CA ALA A 148 14.42 -16.41 -13.33
C ALA A 148 14.07 -16.92 -11.92
N ASP A 149 15.05 -16.91 -11.01
CA ASP A 149 14.96 -17.38 -9.63
C ASP A 149 14.38 -16.36 -8.65
N ALA A 150 14.24 -15.09 -9.05
CA ALA A 150 13.70 -14.04 -8.19
C ALA A 150 12.19 -14.21 -7.97
N LYS A 151 11.72 -14.12 -6.73
CA LYS A 151 10.28 -14.01 -6.42
C LYS A 151 9.72 -12.70 -7.00
N LEU A 152 8.51 -12.74 -7.55
CA LEU A 152 7.83 -11.60 -8.15
C LEU A 152 6.72 -11.08 -7.25
N ILE A 153 6.85 -9.82 -6.85
CA ILE A 153 5.86 -9.13 -6.03
C ILE A 153 5.20 -8.03 -6.86
N LEU A 154 3.87 -8.09 -6.99
CA LEU A 154 3.11 -6.99 -7.59
C LEU A 154 2.67 -6.02 -6.50
N CYS A 155 3.04 -4.75 -6.65
CA CYS A 155 2.69 -3.69 -5.70
C CYS A 155 1.61 -2.79 -6.30
N GLY A 156 0.38 -2.95 -5.81
CA GLY A 156 -0.80 -2.20 -6.26
C GLY A 156 -0.79 -0.71 -5.93
N THR A 157 0.24 -0.19 -5.24
CA THR A 157 0.39 1.23 -4.92
C THR A 157 0.74 2.05 -6.17
N ALA A 158 -0.05 3.06 -6.46
CA ALA A 158 0.17 3.99 -7.57
C ALA A 158 -0.44 5.37 -7.29
N LYS A 159 -0.31 6.28 -8.25
CA LYS A 159 -1.07 7.54 -8.25
C LYS A 159 -2.56 7.24 -8.42
N ASP A 160 -3.42 8.18 -8.02
CA ASP A 160 -4.88 8.00 -8.03
C ASP A 160 -5.43 7.67 -9.43
N LYS A 161 -5.00 8.37 -10.48
CA LYS A 161 -5.55 8.16 -11.85
C LYS A 161 -5.48 6.69 -12.31
N PRO A 162 -4.34 5.97 -12.25
CA PRO A 162 -4.29 4.53 -12.51
C PRO A 162 -5.19 3.68 -11.61
N LEU A 163 -5.31 4.02 -10.32
CA LEU A 163 -6.13 3.27 -9.36
C LEU A 163 -7.63 3.43 -9.64
N GLU A 164 -8.07 4.65 -9.94
CA GLU A 164 -9.45 4.96 -10.28
C GLU A 164 -9.85 4.34 -11.62
N ALA A 165 -8.95 4.37 -12.61
CA ALA A 165 -9.12 3.66 -13.86
C ALA A 165 -9.23 2.14 -13.64
N TYR A 166 -8.37 1.57 -12.79
CA TYR A 166 -8.40 0.16 -12.45
C TYR A 166 -9.73 -0.20 -11.82
N TRP A 167 -10.13 0.50 -10.77
CA TRP A 167 -11.41 0.27 -10.12
C TRP A 167 -12.59 0.30 -11.10
N THR A 168 -12.66 1.33 -11.95
CA THR A 168 -13.76 1.52 -12.90
C THR A 168 -13.87 0.38 -13.91
N HIS A 169 -12.73 -0.18 -14.34
CA HIS A 169 -12.68 -1.10 -15.48
C HIS A 169 -12.27 -2.53 -15.12
N ARG A 170 -11.92 -2.83 -13.86
CA ARG A 170 -11.41 -4.14 -13.44
C ARG A 170 -12.36 -5.31 -13.68
N ARG A 171 -13.67 -5.05 -13.72
CA ARG A 171 -14.71 -6.07 -14.00
C ARG A 171 -15.02 -6.19 -15.49
N VAL A 172 -14.47 -5.32 -16.32
CA VAL A 172 -14.57 -5.44 -17.77
C VAL A 172 -13.56 -6.49 -18.20
N GLU A 173 -14.05 -7.50 -18.94
CA GLU A 173 -13.34 -8.63 -19.57
C GLU A 173 -11.92 -8.89 -19.07
N GLN A 174 -11.77 -9.95 -18.25
CA GLN A 174 -10.51 -10.66 -17.97
C GLN A 174 -9.37 -9.87 -17.31
N THR A 175 -9.62 -8.67 -16.75
CA THR A 175 -8.55 -7.89 -16.09
C THR A 175 -7.88 -8.66 -14.94
N MET A 176 -8.64 -9.42 -14.15
CA MET A 176 -8.09 -10.27 -13.09
C MET A 176 -7.29 -11.43 -13.67
N ASP A 177 -7.78 -12.04 -14.75
CA ASP A 177 -7.09 -13.14 -15.44
C ASP A 177 -5.75 -12.67 -16.00
N LEU A 178 -5.64 -11.42 -16.47
CA LEU A 178 -4.37 -10.84 -16.90
C LEU A 178 -3.34 -10.75 -15.77
N ILE A 179 -3.77 -10.55 -14.52
CA ILE A 179 -2.87 -10.54 -13.35
C ILE A 179 -2.58 -11.97 -12.90
N ALA A 180 -3.60 -12.84 -12.89
CA ALA A 180 -3.47 -14.23 -12.50
C ALA A 180 -2.53 -15.01 -13.45
N ALA A 181 -2.58 -14.73 -14.75
CA ALA A 181 -1.69 -15.33 -15.74
C ALA A 181 -0.20 -15.04 -15.49
N ILE A 182 0.12 -13.92 -14.83
CA ILE A 182 1.49 -13.60 -14.40
C ILE A 182 1.97 -14.52 -13.28
N ASN A 183 1.03 -15.06 -12.49
CA ASN A 183 1.29 -15.91 -11.34
C ASN A 183 2.37 -15.33 -10.40
N PRO A 184 2.12 -14.13 -9.81
CA PRO A 184 3.07 -13.54 -8.87
C PRO A 184 3.08 -14.30 -7.54
N ASP A 185 4.23 -14.29 -6.85
CA ASP A 185 4.33 -14.88 -5.51
C ASP A 185 3.42 -14.16 -4.49
N LEU A 186 3.33 -12.83 -4.62
CA LEU A 186 2.46 -11.99 -3.81
C LEU A 186 1.92 -10.79 -4.62
N TYR A 187 0.66 -10.44 -4.39
CA TYR A 187 0.05 -9.20 -4.84
C TYR A 187 -0.36 -8.33 -3.65
N ILE A 188 0.31 -7.19 -3.49
CA ILE A 188 -0.02 -6.18 -2.48
C ILE A 188 -1.18 -5.33 -3.00
N ALA A 189 -2.22 -5.21 -2.17
CA ALA A 189 -3.48 -4.56 -2.50
C ALA A 189 -3.32 -3.16 -3.12
N PRO A 190 -4.25 -2.73 -3.99
CA PRO A 190 -4.31 -1.33 -4.42
C PRO A 190 -4.57 -0.43 -3.21
N ASN A 191 -3.70 0.55 -2.99
CA ASN A 191 -3.84 1.51 -1.89
C ASN A 191 -4.58 2.76 -2.38
N PHE A 192 -5.92 2.77 -2.24
CA PHE A 192 -6.75 3.95 -2.50
C PHE A 192 -6.50 5.02 -1.43
N SER A 193 -6.46 6.29 -1.85
CA SER A 193 -6.12 7.41 -0.98
C SER A 193 -7.14 7.59 0.16
N MET A 194 -6.64 7.89 1.35
CA MET A 194 -7.43 8.08 2.57
C MET A 194 -7.12 9.46 3.15
N PHE A 195 -8.07 10.39 3.00
CA PHE A 195 -7.95 11.76 3.49
C PHE A 195 -8.61 11.91 4.88
N LEU A 196 -8.20 12.92 5.65
CA LEU A 196 -8.73 13.18 6.99
C LEU A 196 -9.77 14.30 7.01
N ASP A 197 -9.78 15.14 5.99
CA ASP A 197 -10.71 16.25 5.73
C ASP A 197 -11.85 15.87 4.78
N VAL A 198 -12.29 14.60 4.85
CA VAL A 198 -13.42 14.09 4.06
C VAL A 198 -14.44 13.41 4.97
N PRO A 199 -15.72 13.32 4.56
CA PRO A 199 -16.69 12.52 5.27
C PRO A 199 -16.23 11.06 5.38
N ARG A 200 -16.52 10.40 6.51
CA ARG A 200 -16.09 9.01 6.79
C ARG A 200 -16.58 8.00 5.76
N HIS A 201 -17.63 8.34 5.04
CA HIS A 201 -18.17 7.57 3.91
C HIS A 201 -17.12 7.34 2.82
N ASP A 202 -16.28 8.34 2.53
CA ASP A 202 -15.20 8.26 1.54
C ASP A 202 -14.11 7.27 1.96
N ASN A 203 -13.69 7.37 3.22
CA ASN A 203 -12.72 6.47 3.80
C ASN A 203 -13.21 5.01 3.81
N LEU A 204 -14.44 4.78 4.27
CA LEU A 204 -15.04 3.44 4.28
C LEU A 204 -15.21 2.89 2.87
N PHE A 205 -15.57 3.75 1.91
CA PHE A 205 -15.65 3.40 0.50
C PHE A 205 -14.29 2.89 -0.02
N ASN A 206 -13.21 3.62 0.23
CA ASN A 206 -11.87 3.26 -0.26
C ASN A 206 -11.30 2.00 0.42
N ILE A 207 -11.51 1.79 1.72
CA ILE A 207 -11.16 0.53 2.40
C ILE A 207 -11.93 -0.64 1.76
N LYS A 208 -13.24 -0.47 1.55
CA LYS A 208 -14.08 -1.52 0.96
C LYS A 208 -13.66 -1.87 -0.48
N ARG A 209 -13.33 -0.87 -1.29
CA ARG A 209 -12.80 -1.06 -2.66
C ARG A 209 -11.53 -1.91 -2.66
N GLN A 210 -10.62 -1.61 -1.75
CA GLN A 210 -9.39 -2.38 -1.61
C GLN A 210 -9.69 -3.86 -1.31
N LEU A 211 -10.55 -4.13 -0.31
CA LEU A 211 -10.90 -5.51 0.07
C LEU A 211 -11.63 -6.26 -1.05
N LEU A 212 -12.51 -5.58 -1.81
CA LEU A 212 -13.17 -6.17 -2.98
C LEU A 212 -12.16 -6.55 -4.07
N CYS A 213 -11.20 -5.67 -4.38
CA CYS A 213 -10.15 -5.97 -5.35
C CYS A 213 -9.31 -7.19 -4.92
N LEU A 214 -8.97 -7.31 -3.63
CA LEU A 214 -8.25 -8.48 -3.13
C LEU A 214 -9.07 -9.76 -3.19
N SER A 215 -10.35 -9.68 -2.83
CA SER A 215 -11.24 -10.83 -2.92
C SER A 215 -11.39 -11.31 -4.36
N GLU A 216 -11.51 -10.38 -5.31
CA GLU A 216 -11.59 -10.68 -6.75
C GLU A 216 -10.28 -11.32 -7.25
N LEU A 217 -9.12 -10.80 -6.86
CA LEU A 217 -7.81 -11.36 -7.20
C LEU A 217 -7.58 -12.74 -6.57
N SER A 218 -7.93 -12.91 -5.29
CA SER A 218 -7.80 -14.19 -4.61
C SER A 218 -8.70 -15.26 -5.21
N ALA A 219 -9.91 -14.89 -5.64
CA ALA A 219 -10.80 -15.81 -6.35
C ALA A 219 -10.23 -16.25 -7.71
N ALA A 220 -9.39 -15.40 -8.33
CA ALA A 220 -8.63 -15.73 -9.54
C ALA A 220 -7.33 -16.50 -9.24
N GLY A 221 -7.10 -16.96 -8.01
CA GLY A 221 -5.93 -17.75 -7.62
C GLY A 221 -4.67 -16.94 -7.29
N VAL A 222 -4.78 -15.61 -7.17
CA VAL A 222 -3.63 -14.76 -6.81
C VAL A 222 -3.43 -14.74 -5.29
N SER A 223 -2.20 -14.96 -4.85
CA SER A 223 -1.79 -14.81 -3.45
C SER A 223 -1.77 -13.33 -3.04
N VAL A 224 -2.66 -12.93 -2.14
CA VAL A 224 -2.93 -11.50 -1.84
C VAL A 224 -2.38 -11.04 -0.50
N VAL A 225 -1.94 -9.78 -0.43
CA VAL A 225 -1.49 -9.10 0.78
C VAL A 225 -2.34 -7.85 1.02
N PRO A 226 -3.13 -7.80 2.11
CA PRO A 226 -3.89 -6.61 2.43
C PRO A 226 -2.97 -5.45 2.81
N HIS A 227 -3.29 -4.27 2.27
CA HIS A 227 -2.64 -3.01 2.61
C HIS A 227 -3.41 -2.32 3.76
N ILE A 228 -2.87 -2.35 4.97
CA ILE A 228 -3.56 -1.79 6.13
C ILE A 228 -3.60 -0.27 6.02
N SER A 229 -4.80 0.29 6.06
CA SER A 229 -5.05 1.74 6.05
C SER A 229 -6.08 2.07 7.14
N ALA A 230 -5.77 3.07 7.95
CA ALA A 230 -6.63 3.46 9.07
C ALA A 230 -6.49 4.96 9.34
N THR A 231 -7.64 5.60 9.49
CA THR A 231 -7.79 7.04 9.75
C THR A 231 -8.42 7.28 11.13
N MET A 232 -9.28 6.36 11.58
CA MET A 232 -9.94 6.37 12.89
C MET A 232 -9.65 5.09 13.67
N PRO A 233 -9.80 5.07 15.00
CA PRO A 233 -9.56 3.89 15.83
C PRO A 233 -10.37 2.66 15.38
N HIS A 234 -11.65 2.85 15.05
CA HIS A 234 -12.53 1.76 14.62
C HIS A 234 -12.10 1.11 13.30
N ASP A 235 -11.30 1.78 12.48
CA ASP A 235 -10.67 1.15 11.31
C ASP A 235 -9.74 0.00 11.75
N TRP A 236 -9.06 0.12 12.90
CA TRP A 236 -8.22 -0.94 13.45
C TRP A 236 -9.04 -2.10 14.00
N ASP A 237 -10.20 -1.83 14.60
CA ASP A 237 -11.13 -2.87 15.03
C ASP A 237 -11.69 -3.64 13.83
N ASN A 238 -12.00 -2.94 12.74
CA ASN A 238 -12.41 -3.53 11.47
C ASN A 238 -11.29 -4.41 10.88
N TRP A 239 -10.04 -3.94 10.88
CA TRP A 239 -8.89 -4.74 10.43
C TRP A 239 -8.64 -5.96 11.32
N ARG A 240 -8.80 -5.83 12.64
CA ARG A 240 -8.71 -6.96 13.57
C ARG A 240 -9.77 -8.01 13.26
N ALA A 241 -11.04 -7.60 13.14
CA ALA A 241 -12.14 -8.51 12.83
C ALA A 241 -11.91 -9.21 11.47
N PHE A 242 -11.45 -8.46 10.48
CA PHE A 242 -11.09 -9.00 9.17
C PHE A 242 -9.94 -10.04 9.26
N LEU A 243 -8.81 -9.70 9.89
CA LEU A 243 -7.65 -10.60 10.00
C LEU A 243 -7.89 -11.81 10.91
N HIS A 244 -8.86 -11.72 11.82
CA HIS A 244 -9.33 -12.83 12.64
C HIS A 244 -10.13 -13.84 11.80
N GLU A 245 -10.96 -13.37 10.87
CA GLU A 245 -11.70 -14.22 9.92
C GLU A 245 -10.81 -14.81 8.81
N HIS A 246 -9.66 -14.20 8.56
CA HIS A 246 -8.69 -14.64 7.55
C HIS A 246 -7.36 -15.05 8.20
N ILE A 247 -7.38 -16.16 8.93
CA ILE A 247 -6.24 -16.65 9.71
C ILE A 247 -4.99 -16.96 8.86
N ASP A 248 -5.20 -17.35 7.59
CA ASP A 248 -4.12 -17.69 6.65
C ASP A 248 -3.34 -16.45 6.17
N ILE A 249 -3.86 -15.23 6.38
CA ILE A 249 -3.15 -14.00 6.03
C ILE A 249 -2.06 -13.74 7.07
N GLN A 250 -0.80 -13.90 6.67
CA GLN A 250 0.38 -13.64 7.50
C GLN A 250 1.05 -12.31 7.16
N HIS A 251 1.21 -12.02 5.87
CA HIS A 251 1.74 -10.77 5.36
C HIS A 251 0.67 -9.69 5.33
N ILE A 252 1.04 -8.52 5.84
CA ILE A 252 0.29 -7.28 5.72
C ILE A 252 1.21 -6.20 5.16
N ALA A 253 0.69 -5.29 4.36
CA ALA A 253 1.45 -4.15 3.86
C ALA A 253 1.05 -2.84 4.53
N PHE A 254 1.99 -1.91 4.69
CA PHE A 254 1.71 -0.57 5.18
C PHE A 254 2.60 0.45 4.46
N ASN A 255 2.00 1.56 4.02
CA ASN A 255 2.71 2.61 3.29
C ASN A 255 3.21 3.73 4.22
N PHE A 256 4.52 3.91 4.25
CA PHE A 256 5.20 4.95 5.01
C PHE A 256 5.65 6.16 4.15
N GLN A 257 5.39 6.14 2.85
CA GLN A 257 5.81 7.21 1.93
C GLN A 257 4.90 8.44 2.01
N THR A 258 3.59 8.23 2.23
CA THR A 258 2.60 9.31 2.26
C THR A 258 2.10 9.54 3.68
N GLY A 259 2.29 10.75 4.19
CA GLY A 259 1.71 11.17 5.46
C GLY A 259 2.41 10.68 6.74
N TYR A 260 3.55 10.00 6.59
CA TYR A 260 4.38 9.51 7.70
C TYR A 260 5.84 9.98 7.59
N SER A 261 6.07 11.14 6.96
CA SER A 261 7.37 11.81 6.99
C SER A 261 7.74 12.28 8.40
N ASP A 262 6.74 12.48 9.26
CA ASP A 262 6.92 12.75 10.68
C ASP A 262 7.21 11.47 11.48
N ARG A 263 8.26 11.49 12.30
CA ARG A 263 8.69 10.30 13.07
C ARG A 263 7.69 9.92 14.18
N GLY A 264 7.00 10.90 14.76
CA GLY A 264 5.99 10.66 15.78
C GLY A 264 4.80 9.91 15.20
N GLU A 265 4.28 10.39 14.07
CA GLU A 265 3.16 9.74 13.38
C GLU A 265 3.50 8.33 12.89
N ALA A 266 4.72 8.12 12.38
CA ALA A 266 5.17 6.79 11.99
C ALA A 266 5.27 5.83 13.18
N LYS A 267 5.79 6.29 14.33
CA LYS A 267 5.85 5.50 15.56
C LYS A 267 4.45 5.15 16.08
N LEU A 268 3.51 6.10 16.02
CA LEU A 268 2.12 5.84 16.39
C LEU A 268 1.47 4.78 15.48
N ALA A 269 1.70 4.85 14.17
CA ALA A 269 1.21 3.84 13.24
C ALA A 269 1.82 2.46 13.51
N LEU A 270 3.13 2.38 13.74
CA LEU A 270 3.79 1.13 14.11
C LEU A 270 3.21 0.56 15.41
N ASN A 271 3.08 1.36 16.47
CA ASN A 271 2.48 0.90 17.72
C ASN A 271 1.05 0.34 17.53
N ARG A 272 0.26 0.92 16.63
CA ARG A 272 -1.09 0.41 16.29
C ARG A 272 -1.03 -0.92 15.56
N LEU A 273 -0.09 -1.11 14.63
CA LEU A 273 0.15 -2.40 13.97
C LEU A 273 0.60 -3.47 14.97
N VAL A 274 1.41 -3.10 15.97
CA VAL A 274 1.84 -4.01 17.05
C VAL A 274 0.65 -4.42 17.93
N ARG A 275 -0.18 -3.45 18.33
CA ARG A 275 -1.42 -3.74 19.09
C ARG A 275 -2.37 -4.63 18.28
N LEU A 276 -2.47 -4.42 16.97
CA LEU A 276 -3.26 -5.27 16.09
C LEU A 276 -2.76 -6.73 16.11
N GLN A 277 -1.46 -6.95 15.94
CA GLN A 277 -0.84 -8.29 16.08
C GLN A 277 -1.12 -8.91 17.46
N GLN A 278 -0.92 -8.16 18.54
CA GLN A 278 -1.15 -8.66 19.91
C GLN A 278 -2.61 -9.05 20.12
N ALA A 279 -3.54 -8.23 19.64
CA ALA A 279 -4.97 -8.49 19.74
C ALA A 279 -5.43 -9.70 18.90
N LEU A 280 -4.69 -10.04 17.84
CA LEU A 280 -4.93 -11.25 17.04
C LEU A 280 -4.33 -12.52 17.68
N GLY A 281 -3.46 -12.38 18.68
CA GLY A 281 -2.79 -13.51 19.33
C GLY A 281 -1.83 -14.30 18.42
N ARG A 282 -1.44 -13.74 17.26
CA ARG A 282 -0.54 -14.37 16.29
C ARG A 282 0.38 -13.36 15.63
N SER A 283 1.59 -13.79 15.28
CA SER A 283 2.58 -12.94 14.61
C SER A 283 2.17 -12.62 13.18
N LEU A 284 2.35 -11.36 12.78
CA LEU A 284 2.20 -10.91 11.40
C LEU A 284 3.58 -10.64 10.78
N SER A 285 3.67 -10.77 9.46
CA SER A 285 4.82 -10.33 8.66
C SER A 285 4.50 -8.97 8.07
N LEU A 286 5.32 -7.95 8.36
CA LEU A 286 5.07 -6.59 7.89
C LEU A 286 5.86 -6.30 6.61
N ILE A 287 5.16 -5.88 5.56
CA ILE A 287 5.75 -5.32 4.34
C ILE A 287 5.64 -3.79 4.41
N MET A 288 6.76 -3.12 4.63
CA MET A 288 6.87 -1.67 4.66
C MET A 288 7.07 -1.14 3.24
N ILE A 289 6.09 -0.42 2.69
CA ILE A 289 6.27 0.32 1.44
C ILE A 289 6.96 1.66 1.78
N GLY A 290 8.23 1.77 1.42
CA GLY A 290 9.12 2.82 1.89
C GLY A 290 9.44 2.71 3.38
N GLY A 291 9.77 3.85 4.02
CA GLY A 291 9.93 3.91 5.47
C GLY A 291 11.15 3.22 6.05
N SER A 292 12.21 2.97 5.26
CA SER A 292 13.42 2.28 5.72
C SER A 292 14.13 2.94 6.92
N GLN A 293 13.83 4.22 7.20
CA GLN A 293 14.28 4.94 8.39
C GLN A 293 13.57 4.55 9.71
N PHE A 294 12.50 3.76 9.64
CA PHE A 294 11.74 3.24 10.78
C PHE A 294 11.96 1.74 11.01
N LEU A 295 12.90 1.15 10.28
CA LEU A 295 13.23 -0.28 10.30
C LEU A 295 13.47 -0.79 11.72
N GLU A 296 14.29 -0.08 12.50
CA GLU A 296 14.67 -0.50 13.85
C GLU A 296 13.45 -0.55 14.79
N ILE A 297 12.52 0.40 14.67
CA ILE A 297 11.30 0.43 15.48
C ILE A 297 10.37 -0.73 15.12
N ALA A 298 10.22 -1.00 13.82
CA ALA A 298 9.39 -2.11 13.35
C ALA A 298 9.97 -3.46 13.78
N MET A 299 11.27 -3.64 13.66
CA MET A 299 11.94 -4.89 13.99
C MET A 299 11.82 -5.33 15.44
N LEU A 300 11.77 -4.39 16.39
CA LEU A 300 11.57 -4.72 17.80
C LEU A 300 10.24 -5.44 18.07
N ASN A 301 9.30 -5.40 17.13
CA ASN A 301 7.95 -5.89 17.35
C ASN A 301 7.46 -6.91 16.29
N PHE A 302 8.10 -6.99 15.13
CA PHE A 302 7.72 -7.91 14.05
C PHE A 302 8.83 -8.95 13.83
N GLY A 303 8.47 -10.24 13.98
CA GLY A 303 9.41 -11.35 13.76
C GLY A 303 9.80 -11.55 12.30
N ARG A 304 9.02 -11.00 11.35
CA ARG A 304 9.32 -10.95 9.92
C ARG A 304 8.97 -9.57 9.38
N LEU A 305 9.92 -8.97 8.66
CA LEU A 305 9.80 -7.61 8.13
C LEU A 305 10.47 -7.54 6.76
N THR A 306 9.82 -6.87 5.82
CA THR A 306 10.37 -6.61 4.48
C THR A 306 10.15 -5.15 4.11
N VAL A 307 11.21 -4.46 3.70
CA VAL A 307 11.13 -3.12 3.13
C VAL A 307 11.07 -3.21 1.61
N VAL A 308 10.07 -2.59 1.01
CA VAL A 308 9.90 -2.44 -0.43
C VAL A 308 10.05 -0.97 -0.79
N ASP A 309 11.08 -0.59 -1.55
CA ASP A 309 11.23 0.78 -2.05
C ASP A 309 11.98 0.86 -3.38
N SER A 310 11.77 1.95 -4.12
CA SER A 310 12.41 2.18 -5.42
C SER A 310 13.68 3.03 -5.32
N THR A 311 14.23 3.27 -4.12
CA THR A 311 15.34 4.21 -3.93
C THR A 311 16.58 3.81 -4.74
N PRO A 312 17.11 2.57 -4.64
CA PRO A 312 18.23 2.13 -5.48
C PRO A 312 17.94 2.22 -6.98
N PHE A 313 16.72 1.87 -7.40
CA PHE A 313 16.33 1.94 -8.81
C PHE A 313 16.34 3.39 -9.31
N MET A 314 15.66 4.31 -8.61
CA MET A 314 15.60 5.72 -8.99
C MET A 314 16.98 6.38 -9.00
N LYS A 315 17.80 6.08 -7.98
CA LYS A 315 19.17 6.59 -7.91
C LYS A 315 20.05 6.10 -9.06
N THR A 316 19.88 4.84 -9.46
CA THR A 316 20.53 4.28 -10.66
C THR A 316 20.09 5.01 -11.93
N GLN A 317 18.79 5.29 -12.11
CA GLN A 317 18.29 6.03 -13.28
C GLN A 317 18.90 7.45 -13.36
N HIS A 318 19.21 8.05 -12.21
CA HIS A 318 19.92 9.32 -12.10
C HIS A 318 21.45 9.19 -12.13
N ARG A 319 21.98 8.02 -12.49
CA ARG A 319 23.43 7.73 -12.54
C ARG A 319 24.11 8.07 -11.22
N GLN A 320 23.51 7.64 -10.12
CA GLN A 320 24.07 7.77 -8.78
C GLN A 320 24.44 6.39 -8.23
N ARG A 321 25.60 6.30 -7.59
CA ARG A 321 26.10 5.08 -6.94
C ARG A 321 25.96 5.21 -5.44
N LEU A 322 25.50 4.15 -4.80
CA LEU A 322 25.52 4.01 -3.36
C LEU A 322 26.95 3.78 -2.90
N VAL A 323 27.42 4.66 -2.02
CA VAL A 323 28.69 4.54 -1.32
C VAL A 323 28.40 4.54 0.17
N MET A 324 29.04 3.62 0.89
CA MET A 324 28.96 3.54 2.34
C MET A 324 30.12 4.34 2.95
N ASN A 325 29.82 5.12 3.98
CA ASN A 325 30.81 5.75 4.84
C ASN A 325 30.49 5.34 6.28
N GLY A 326 31.12 4.27 6.76
CA GLY A 326 30.67 3.54 7.95
C GLY A 326 29.21 3.07 7.77
N SER A 327 28.35 3.37 8.74
CA SER A 327 26.91 3.06 8.69
C SER A 327 26.08 4.03 7.84
N LYS A 328 26.66 5.14 7.38
CA LYS A 328 25.93 6.19 6.63
C LYS A 328 25.94 5.91 5.13
N ARG A 329 24.77 6.13 4.51
CA ARG A 329 24.55 5.98 3.06
C ARG A 329 24.77 7.32 2.35
N HIS A 330 25.60 7.31 1.32
CA HIS A 330 25.80 8.44 0.42
C HIS A 330 25.50 8.06 -1.03
N TRP A 331 24.86 8.96 -1.76
CA TRP A 331 24.61 8.81 -3.19
C TRP A 331 25.53 9.75 -3.94
N VAL A 332 26.54 9.21 -4.60
CA VAL A 332 27.51 10.00 -5.37
C VAL A 332 27.19 9.92 -6.86
N LYS A 333 27.50 10.97 -7.61
CA LYS A 333 27.37 10.93 -9.07
C LYS A 333 28.32 9.86 -9.62
N SER A 334 27.81 9.03 -10.51
CA SER A 334 28.54 7.98 -11.23
C SER A 334 28.11 8.07 -12.70
N PRO A 335 28.49 9.15 -13.40
CA PRO A 335 28.10 9.35 -14.79
C PRO A 335 28.66 8.22 -15.65
N THR A 336 27.87 7.79 -16.62
CA THR A 336 28.31 6.86 -17.66
C THR A 336 28.28 7.56 -19.00
N GLN A 337 28.98 7.00 -19.98
CA GLN A 337 28.83 7.46 -21.37
C GLN A 337 27.37 7.30 -21.84
N ARG A 338 27.01 8.10 -22.85
CA ARG A 338 25.67 8.05 -23.44
C ARG A 338 25.46 6.67 -24.08
N GLY A 339 24.32 6.05 -23.81
CA GLY A 339 23.98 4.73 -24.32
C GLY A 339 24.53 3.56 -23.48
N THR A 340 25.49 3.80 -22.58
CA THR A 340 25.98 2.74 -21.69
C THR A 340 24.83 2.21 -20.81
N PRO A 341 24.66 0.89 -20.71
CA PRO A 341 23.68 0.30 -19.82
C PRO A 341 23.90 0.68 -18.34
N ILE A 342 22.89 0.52 -17.50
CA ILE A 342 22.96 0.76 -16.04
C ILE A 342 23.06 -0.54 -15.23
N ASP A 343 23.24 -1.70 -15.87
CA ASP A 343 23.13 -3.02 -15.23
C ASP A 343 24.01 -3.14 -13.98
N ASP A 344 25.32 -2.93 -14.12
CA ASP A 344 26.27 -3.03 -13.01
C ASP A 344 25.99 -2.00 -11.90
N LEU A 345 25.52 -0.81 -12.28
CA LEU A 345 25.18 0.23 -11.32
C LEU A 345 23.92 -0.16 -10.52
N LEU A 346 22.91 -0.74 -11.18
CA LEU A 346 21.70 -1.21 -10.52
C LEU A 346 22.03 -2.38 -9.59
N GLN A 347 22.77 -3.38 -10.08
CA GLN A 347 23.15 -4.56 -9.31
C GLN A 347 23.96 -4.15 -8.07
N HIS A 348 24.93 -3.24 -8.22
CA HIS A 348 25.68 -2.68 -7.10
C HIS A 348 24.78 -1.96 -6.11
N ASN A 349 23.90 -1.07 -6.58
CA ASN A 349 23.05 -0.26 -5.71
C ASN A 349 22.04 -1.12 -4.94
N VAL A 350 21.42 -2.10 -5.60
CA VAL A 350 20.48 -3.04 -4.96
C VAL A 350 21.21 -3.93 -3.96
N GLY A 351 22.34 -4.54 -4.35
CA GLY A 351 23.13 -5.40 -3.46
C GLY A 351 23.63 -4.65 -2.23
N SER A 352 24.26 -3.49 -2.43
CA SER A 352 24.78 -2.66 -1.33
C SER A 352 23.68 -2.18 -0.38
N TYR A 353 22.51 -1.79 -0.93
CA TYR A 353 21.38 -1.36 -0.10
C TYR A 353 20.77 -2.54 0.67
N SER A 354 20.64 -3.70 0.03
CA SER A 354 20.15 -4.92 0.67
C SER A 354 21.03 -5.34 1.85
N THR A 355 22.35 -5.42 1.64
CA THR A 355 23.33 -5.73 2.69
C THR A 355 23.25 -4.73 3.84
N GLN A 356 23.08 -3.44 3.55
CA GLN A 356 22.96 -2.41 4.58
C GLN A 356 21.68 -2.53 5.41
N ILE A 357 20.54 -2.86 4.77
CA ILE A 357 19.29 -3.12 5.48
C ILE A 357 19.44 -4.38 6.35
N ALA A 358 20.04 -5.45 5.83
CA ALA A 358 20.30 -6.68 6.58
C ALA A 358 21.30 -6.48 7.74
N HIS A 359 22.32 -5.62 7.59
CA HIS A 359 23.25 -5.30 8.67
C HIS A 359 22.56 -4.57 9.83
N ARG A 360 21.74 -3.56 9.51
CA ARG A 360 20.91 -2.86 10.52
C ARG A 360 19.97 -3.80 11.26
N VAL A 361 19.60 -4.90 10.61
CA VAL A 361 18.79 -5.96 11.22
C VAL A 361 19.64 -6.81 12.16
N GLY A 362 20.82 -7.25 11.72
CA GLY A 362 21.74 -8.06 12.52
C GLY A 362 22.29 -7.34 13.76
N GLU A 363 22.60 -6.05 13.67
CA GLU A 363 23.10 -5.23 14.79
C GLU A 363 22.11 -5.10 15.96
N LEU A 364 20.82 -5.38 15.76
CA LEU A 364 19.81 -5.30 16.82
C LEU A 364 19.66 -6.60 17.62
N PHE A 365 20.20 -7.71 17.13
CA PHE A 365 20.09 -9.03 17.76
C PHE A 365 21.43 -9.54 18.33
N ASN A 366 22.51 -8.79 18.14
CA ASN A 366 23.81 -8.96 18.79
C ASN A 366 23.97 -7.90 19.87
#